data_AF-A0AAW7AUU6-F1
#
_entry.id   AF-A0AAW7AUU6-F1
#
_cell.length_a   1.000
_cell.length_b   1.000
_cell.length_c   1.000
_cell.angle_alpha   90.00
_cell.angle_beta   90.00
_cell.angle_gamma   90.00
#
_symmetry.space_group_name_H-M   'P 1'
#
loop_
_entity.id
_entity.type
_entity.pdbx_description
1 polymer ?
#
loop_
_entity_poly.entity_id
_entity_poly.type
_entity_poly.pdbx_seq_one_letter_code
_entity_poly.pdbx_strand_id
1 'polypeptide(L)'
;MQHLPRRIVALSDDSLLPLLSQSGFSVPYAVISGEGLGPIMGFPWWCALTEGLTVPTIFDAGYAASLAACALREGQKWVICTADAPSIETVRDIARQCGGHLLTTRPAALALGRPPYNAYRIGQLHQYLAPES
;
A
#
# COMPACT_ATOMS: atom_id res chain seq x y z
N MET A 1 13.71 7.51 11.59
CA MET A 1 13.41 6.43 10.62
C MET A 1 11.94 6.14 10.70
N GLN A 2 11.15 6.36 9.64
CA GLN A 2 9.77 5.89 9.62
C GLN A 2 9.78 4.36 9.43
N HIS A 3 9.15 3.63 10.33
CA HIS A 3 9.01 2.18 10.21
C HIS A 3 7.67 1.85 9.54
N LEU A 4 7.67 0.87 8.64
CA LEU A 4 6.43 0.40 8.03
C LEU A 4 5.58 -0.33 9.09
N PRO A 5 4.32 0.07 9.32
CA PRO A 5 3.43 -0.65 10.23
C PRO A 5 3.26 -2.12 9.87
N ARG A 6 3.14 -2.99 10.87
CA ARG A 6 2.89 -4.44 10.68
C ARG A 6 1.49 -4.73 10.13
N ARG A 7 0.51 -3.90 10.49
CA ARG A 7 -0.87 -4.04 10.04
C ARG A 7 -1.03 -3.32 8.72
N ILE A 8 -1.25 -4.07 7.65
CA ILE A 8 -1.44 -3.55 6.30
C ILE A 8 -2.81 -3.94 5.78
N VAL A 9 -3.53 -2.99 5.19
CA VAL A 9 -4.86 -3.19 4.58
C VAL A 9 -4.76 -2.97 3.07
N ALA A 10 -5.27 -3.92 2.28
CA ALA A 10 -5.29 -3.80 0.83
C ALA A 10 -6.48 -2.99 0.33
N LEU A 11 -6.20 -2.00 -0.52
CA LEU A 11 -7.18 -1.13 -1.18
C LEU A 11 -7.28 -1.45 -2.66
N SER A 12 -8.44 -1.95 -3.09
CA SER A 12 -8.72 -2.22 -4.51
C SER A 12 -9.53 -1.12 -5.19
N ASP A 13 -10.23 -0.33 -4.39
CA ASP A 13 -11.16 0.72 -4.81
C ASP A 13 -11.41 1.66 -3.60
N ASP A 14 -12.26 2.67 -3.80
CA ASP A 14 -12.60 3.69 -2.81
C ASP A 14 -13.61 3.21 -1.74
N SER A 15 -14.19 2.01 -1.89
CA SER A 15 -15.27 1.54 -1.01
C SER A 15 -14.85 1.31 0.44
N LEU A 16 -13.54 1.22 0.70
CA LEU A 16 -12.96 1.06 2.03
C LEU A 16 -12.51 2.38 2.66
N LEU A 17 -12.37 3.47 1.88
CA LEU A 17 -11.91 4.75 2.41
C LEU A 17 -12.82 5.28 3.53
N PRO A 18 -14.16 5.22 3.43
CA PRO A 18 -15.02 5.67 4.52
C PRO A 18 -14.85 4.87 5.82
N LEU A 19 -14.34 3.63 5.75
CA LEU A 19 -14.09 2.78 6.91
C LEU A 19 -12.74 3.06 7.55
N LEU A 20 -11.72 3.36 6.74
CA LEU A 20 -10.38 3.71 7.21
C LEU A 20 -10.33 5.11 7.83
N SER A 21 -11.18 6.02 7.33
CA SER A 21 -11.32 7.38 7.87
C SER A 21 -12.14 7.46 9.16
N GLN A 22 -12.78 6.36 9.59
CA GLN A 22 -13.47 6.32 10.89
C GLN A 22 -12.43 6.32 12.02
N SER A 23 -12.31 7.47 12.67
CA SER A 23 -11.47 7.70 13.85
C SER A 23 -11.76 6.63 14.92
N GLY A 24 -10.78 5.77 15.23
CA GLY A 24 -10.98 4.73 16.24
C GLY A 24 -9.92 3.62 16.29
N PHE A 25 -9.07 3.48 15.28
CA PHE A 25 -7.97 2.51 15.33
C PHE A 25 -6.83 3.04 16.20
N SER A 26 -6.52 2.34 17.28
CA SER A 26 -5.42 2.67 18.19
C SER A 26 -4.06 2.13 17.72
N VAL A 27 -4.06 1.17 16.79
CA VAL A 27 -2.85 0.52 16.27
C VAL A 27 -2.42 1.19 14.97
N PRO A 28 -1.12 1.54 14.82
CA PRO A 28 -0.59 2.02 13.55
C PRO A 28 -0.79 1.00 12.42
N TYR A 29 -1.30 1.46 11.29
CA TYR A 29 -1.49 0.64 10.09
C TYR A 29 -1.04 1.38 8.83
N ALA A 30 -0.86 0.64 7.75
CA ALA A 30 -0.59 1.17 6.42
C ALA A 30 -1.60 0.62 5.41
N VAL A 31 -1.68 1.27 4.26
CA VAL A 31 -2.50 0.80 3.13
C VAL A 31 -1.62 0.40 1.97
N ILE A 32 -2.03 -0.62 1.23
CA ILE A 32 -1.34 -1.12 0.04
C ILE A 32 -2.32 -1.21 -1.12
N SER A 33 -1.89 -0.90 -2.35
CA SER A 33 -2.73 -1.14 -3.52
C SER A 33 -3.07 -2.64 -3.63
N GLY A 34 -4.27 -2.97 -4.10
CA GLY A 34 -4.70 -4.35 -4.35
C GLY A 34 -3.71 -5.08 -5.26
N GLU A 35 -3.56 -6.39 -5.03
CA GLU A 35 -2.61 -7.20 -5.77
C GLU A 35 -2.89 -7.15 -7.27
N GLY A 36 -1.83 -6.94 -8.07
CA GLY A 36 -1.92 -6.80 -9.53
C GLY A 36 -2.49 -5.46 -10.03
N LEU A 37 -3.10 -4.63 -9.18
CA LEU A 37 -3.72 -3.39 -9.64
C LEU A 37 -2.73 -2.29 -9.99
N GLY A 38 -1.59 -2.19 -9.32
CA GLY A 38 -0.63 -1.12 -9.61
C GLY A 38 -0.08 -1.18 -11.04
N PRO A 39 0.38 -2.35 -11.56
CA PRO A 39 0.76 -2.50 -12.96
C PRO A 39 -0.36 -2.19 -13.96
N ILE A 40 -1.62 -2.44 -13.61
CA ILE A 40 -2.78 -2.27 -14.49
C ILE A 40 -3.25 -0.80 -14.51
N MET A 41 -3.36 -0.19 -13.34
CA MET A 41 -3.97 1.12 -13.13
C MET A 41 -2.94 2.26 -13.08
N GLY A 42 -1.69 1.94 -12.78
CA GLY A 42 -0.59 2.90 -12.66
C GLY A 42 -0.56 3.67 -11.33
N PHE A 43 0.50 4.43 -11.16
CA PHE A 43 0.74 5.24 -9.97
C PHE A 43 -0.24 6.44 -9.82
N PRO A 44 -0.66 7.14 -10.89
CA PRO A 44 -1.63 8.23 -10.77
C PRO A 44 -2.97 7.80 -10.16
N TRP A 45 -3.46 6.60 -10.49
CA TRP A 45 -4.65 6.02 -9.87
C TRP A 45 -4.46 5.83 -8.37
N TRP A 46 -3.29 5.32 -7.96
CA TRP A 46 -2.99 5.12 -6.55
C TRP A 46 -2.93 6.43 -5.77
N CYS A 47 -2.33 7.48 -6.37
CA CYS A 47 -2.33 8.82 -5.79
C CYS A 47 -3.76 9.34 -5.57
N ALA A 48 -4.61 9.26 -6.60
CA ALA A 48 -6.00 9.72 -6.50
C ALA A 48 -6.79 8.94 -5.41
N LEU A 49 -6.55 7.63 -5.29
CA LEU A 49 -7.22 6.80 -4.29
C LEU A 49 -6.76 7.12 -2.85
N THR A 50 -5.53 7.60 -2.66
CA THR A 50 -4.92 7.76 -1.33
C THR A 50 -4.67 9.20 -0.89
N GLU A 51 -5.04 10.19 -1.70
CA GLU A 51 -4.81 11.63 -1.45
C GLU A 51 -5.26 12.10 -0.06
N GLY A 52 -6.39 11.58 0.45
CA GLY A 52 -6.95 11.97 1.75
C GLY A 52 -6.46 11.14 2.95
N LEU A 53 -5.58 10.16 2.74
CA LEU A 53 -5.13 9.27 3.81
C LEU A 53 -3.94 9.85 4.58
N THR A 54 -4.03 9.83 5.91
CA THR A 54 -2.95 10.29 6.80
C THR A 54 -2.01 9.16 7.23
N VAL A 55 -2.31 7.92 6.82
CA VAL A 55 -1.52 6.72 7.11
C VAL A 55 -0.50 6.45 5.99
N PRO A 56 0.60 5.74 6.27
CA PRO A 56 1.54 5.34 5.23
C PRO A 56 0.85 4.54 4.12
N THR A 57 1.19 4.88 2.88
CA THR A 57 0.73 4.18 1.68
C THR A 57 1.86 3.35 1.09
N ILE A 58 1.52 2.22 0.47
CA ILE A 58 2.45 1.33 -0.23
C ILE A 58 1.91 1.13 -1.64
N PHE A 59 2.71 1.51 -2.63
CA PHE A 59 2.36 1.24 -4.03
C PHE A 59 2.98 -0.07 -4.48
N ASP A 60 2.17 -1.02 -4.91
CA ASP A 60 2.65 -2.26 -5.50
C ASP A 60 2.78 -2.16 -7.01
N ALA A 61 4.01 -2.00 -7.50
CA ALA A 61 4.32 -1.97 -8.93
C ALA A 61 4.50 -3.38 -9.52
N GLY A 62 4.27 -4.46 -8.76
CA GLY A 62 4.43 -5.83 -9.21
C GLY A 62 5.81 -6.09 -9.80
N TYR A 63 5.86 -6.65 -11.01
CA TYR A 63 7.11 -6.89 -11.74
C TYR A 63 7.59 -5.67 -12.58
N ALA A 64 6.89 -4.54 -12.55
CA ALA A 64 7.16 -3.40 -13.42
C ALA A 64 8.21 -2.45 -12.81
N ALA A 65 9.49 -2.74 -13.03
CA ALA A 65 10.61 -1.95 -12.50
C ALA A 65 10.59 -0.46 -12.92
N SER A 66 10.18 -0.16 -14.16
CA SER A 66 10.04 1.22 -14.64
C SER A 66 8.96 1.98 -13.88
N LEU A 67 7.82 1.35 -13.64
CA LEU A 67 6.71 1.91 -12.89
C LEU A 67 7.10 2.14 -11.41
N ALA A 68 7.84 1.21 -10.81
CA ALA A 68 8.39 1.37 -9.46
C ALA A 68 9.33 2.58 -9.38
N ALA A 69 10.22 2.74 -10.37
CA ALA A 69 11.12 3.89 -10.46
C ALA A 69 10.36 5.22 -10.63
N CYS A 70 9.30 5.26 -11.42
CA CYS A 70 8.46 6.46 -11.56
C CYS A 70 7.80 6.83 -10.23
N ALA A 71 7.15 5.88 -9.55
CA ALA A 71 6.51 6.13 -8.27
C ALA A 71 7.49 6.67 -7.21
N LEU A 72 8.71 6.11 -7.13
CA LEU A 72 9.76 6.61 -6.23
C LEU A 72 10.16 8.05 -6.54
N ARG A 73 10.33 8.40 -7.83
CA ARG A 73 10.69 9.76 -8.26
C ARG A 73 9.58 10.76 -7.98
N GLU A 74 8.33 10.33 -8.03
CA GLU A 74 7.16 11.13 -7.67
C GLU A 74 6.94 11.23 -6.15
N GLY A 75 7.83 10.63 -5.34
CA GLY A 75 7.88 10.82 -3.90
C GLY A 75 7.23 9.71 -3.07
N GLN A 76 6.71 8.64 -3.70
CA GLN A 76 6.18 7.48 -2.98
C GLN A 76 7.25 6.88 -2.06
N LYS A 77 6.94 6.77 -0.78
CA LYS A 77 7.91 6.32 0.24
C LYS A 77 8.08 4.82 0.31
N TRP A 78 7.04 4.05 0.03
CA TRP A 78 7.08 2.59 0.03
C TRP A 78 6.59 2.06 -1.30
N VAL A 79 7.47 1.36 -2.02
CA VAL A 79 7.18 0.77 -3.33
C VAL A 79 7.58 -0.69 -3.33
N ILE A 80 6.70 -1.55 -3.84
CA ILE A 80 7.01 -2.97 -4.08
C ILE A 80 7.40 -3.14 -5.54
N CYS A 81 8.48 -3.88 -5.75
CA CYS A 81 8.86 -4.38 -7.07
C CYS A 81 9.42 -5.80 -6.91
N THR A 82 8.72 -6.79 -7.43
CA THR A 82 9.08 -8.22 -7.35
C THR A 82 9.85 -8.70 -8.59
N ALA A 83 10.31 -7.76 -9.44
CA ALA A 83 11.09 -8.10 -10.62
C ALA A 83 12.40 -8.80 -10.23
N ASP A 84 12.62 -9.99 -10.78
CA ASP A 84 13.89 -10.72 -10.69
C ASP A 84 14.74 -10.41 -11.94
N ALA A 85 15.26 -9.19 -12.01
CA ALA A 85 16.03 -8.71 -13.15
C ALA A 85 17.11 -7.71 -12.70
N PRO A 86 18.20 -7.53 -13.48
CA PRO A 86 19.26 -6.57 -13.17
C PRO A 86 18.76 -5.13 -12.94
N SER A 87 17.61 -4.78 -13.50
CA SER A 87 16.96 -3.47 -13.31
C SER A 87 16.60 -3.19 -11.85
N ILE A 88 16.48 -4.20 -10.98
CA ILE A 88 16.12 -4.02 -9.57
C ILE A 88 17.19 -3.23 -8.79
N GLU A 89 18.47 -3.36 -9.17
CA GLU A 89 19.57 -2.61 -8.54
C GLU A 89 19.43 -1.12 -8.84
N THR A 90 19.09 -0.76 -10.08
CA THR A 90 18.81 0.62 -10.47
C THR A 90 17.62 1.20 -9.70
N VAL A 91 16.54 0.43 -9.53
CA VAL A 91 15.38 0.87 -8.74
C VAL A 91 15.77 1.07 -7.27
N ARG A 92 16.64 0.22 -6.71
CA ARG A 92 17.14 0.36 -5.35
C ARG A 92 17.95 1.63 -5.16
N ASP A 93 18.77 2.01 -6.14
CA ASP A 93 19.53 3.26 -6.11
C ASP A 93 18.62 4.48 -6.22
N ILE A 94 17.60 4.43 -7.08
CA ILE A 94 16.57 5.47 -7.16
C ILE A 94 15.85 5.61 -5.81
N ALA A 95 15.49 4.49 -5.17
CA ALA A 95 14.84 4.54 -3.85
C ALA A 95 15.73 5.25 -2.82
N ARG A 96 17.04 4.95 -2.78
CA ARG A 96 17.99 5.64 -1.90
C ARG A 96 18.07 7.13 -2.18
N GLN A 97 18.17 7.52 -3.45
CA GLN A 97 18.25 8.93 -3.87
C GLN A 97 16.99 9.73 -3.53
N CYS A 98 15.81 9.11 -3.69
CA CYS A 98 14.51 9.73 -3.40
C CYS A 98 14.10 9.61 -1.92
N GLY A 99 14.92 8.98 -1.07
CA GLY A 99 14.59 8.70 0.32
C GLY A 99 13.33 7.86 0.48
N GLY A 100 13.16 6.87 -0.40
CA GLY A 100 12.10 5.87 -0.39
C GLY A 100 12.65 4.47 -0.08
N HIS A 101 11.73 3.51 0.02
CA HIS A 101 11.99 2.13 0.40
C HIS A 101 11.45 1.19 -0.68
N LEU A 102 12.34 0.36 -1.22
CA LEU A 102 12.00 -0.70 -2.16
C LEU A 102 11.79 -2.01 -1.41
N LEU A 103 10.60 -2.59 -1.54
CA LEU A 103 10.27 -3.92 -1.04
C LEU A 103 10.33 -4.91 -2.22
N THR A 104 11.17 -5.94 -2.11
CA THR A 104 11.29 -6.98 -3.15
C THR A 104 10.28 -8.12 -2.98
N THR A 105 9.47 -8.05 -1.92
CA THR A 105 8.39 -8.99 -1.62
C THR A 105 7.18 -8.20 -1.17
N ARG A 106 6.00 -8.57 -1.66
CA ARG A 106 4.73 -7.98 -1.19
C ARG A 106 4.48 -8.42 0.26
N PRO A 107 4.30 -7.49 1.21
CA PRO A 107 3.99 -7.84 2.58
C PRO A 107 2.56 -8.39 2.67
N ALA A 108 2.30 -9.25 3.66
CA ALA A 108 0.97 -9.74 3.94
C ALA A 108 0.03 -8.58 4.28
N ALA A 109 -1.17 -8.58 3.69
CA ALA A 109 -2.15 -7.52 3.87
C ALA A 109 -3.56 -8.10 4.01
N LEU A 110 -4.39 -7.47 4.83
CA LEU A 110 -5.81 -7.80 4.92
C LEU A 110 -6.52 -7.31 3.66
N ALA A 111 -6.97 -8.24 2.83
CA ALA A 111 -7.90 -7.96 1.74
C ALA A 111 -9.34 -8.12 2.26
N LEU A 112 -10.09 -7.02 2.30
CA LEU A 112 -11.51 -7.08 2.56
C LEU A 112 -12.24 -7.31 1.24
N GLY A 113 -13.23 -8.21 1.24
CA GLY A 113 -14.09 -8.43 0.08
C GLY A 113 -14.79 -7.15 -0.39
N ARG A 114 -15.43 -7.20 -1.56
CA ARG A 114 -16.21 -6.07 -2.11
C ARG A 114 -17.60 -5.96 -1.43
N PRO A 115 -18.27 -4.80 -1.51
CA PRO A 115 -19.68 -4.66 -1.11
C PRO A 115 -20.58 -5.78 -1.70
N PRO A 116 -21.73 -6.12 -1.09
CA PRO A 116 -22.51 -5.33 -0.11
C PRO A 116 -22.28 -5.66 1.38
N TYR A 117 -21.33 -6.53 1.73
CA TYR A 117 -21.17 -7.07 3.10
C TYR A 117 -20.48 -6.10 4.09
N ASN A 118 -21.00 -4.88 4.22
CA ASN A 118 -20.34 -3.79 4.95
C ASN A 118 -20.17 -4.08 6.46
N ALA A 119 -21.18 -4.62 7.14
CA ALA A 119 -21.08 -4.94 8.58
C ALA A 119 -19.99 -5.98 8.87
N TYR A 120 -19.88 -7.00 8.02
CA TYR A 120 -18.84 -8.03 8.13
C TYR A 120 -17.44 -7.45 7.86
N ARG A 121 -17.30 -6.63 6.81
CA ARG A 121 -16.03 -5.95 6.47
C ARG A 121 -15.56 -5.04 7.60
N ILE A 122 -16.49 -4.28 8.19
CA ILE A 122 -16.24 -3.41 9.35
C ILE A 122 -15.75 -4.25 10.54
N GLY A 123 -16.43 -5.35 10.86
CA GLY A 123 -16.03 -6.25 11.95
C GLY A 123 -14.62 -6.83 11.75
N GLN A 124 -14.31 -7.30 10.55
CA GLN A 124 -12.97 -7.81 10.21
C GLN A 124 -11.89 -6.73 10.31
N LEU A 125 -12.17 -5.52 9.81
CA LEU A 125 -11.24 -4.39 9.89
C LEU A 125 -10.96 -4.00 11.34
N HIS A 126 -12.00 -3.86 12.17
CA HIS A 126 -11.83 -3.57 13.60
C HIS A 126 -11.07 -4.65 14.33
N GLN A 127 -11.37 -5.94 14.09
CA GLN A 127 -10.65 -7.03 14.72
C GLN A 127 -9.18 -7.04 14.32
N TYR A 128 -8.87 -6.78 13.05
CA TYR A 128 -7.50 -6.77 12.56
C TYR A 128 -6.68 -5.58 13.06
N LEU A 129 -7.33 -4.44 13.30
CA LEU A 129 -6.72 -3.21 13.80
C LEU A 129 -6.92 -2.99 15.31
N ALA A 130 -7.41 -4.01 16.03
CA ALA A 130 -7.49 -4.01 17.47
C ALA A 130 -6.10 -4.17 18.10
N PRO A 131 -5.85 -3.59 19.29
CA PRO A 131 -4.60 -3.82 20.01
C PRO A 131 -4.44 -5.30 20.38
N GLU A 132 -3.21 -5.80 20.31
CA GLU A 132 -2.87 -7.14 20.77
C GLU A 132 -3.04 -7.18 22.31
N SER A 133 -3.84 -8.14 22.80
CA SER A 133 -4.09 -8.35 24.23
C SER A 133 -2.92 -9.03 24.92
#